data_AF-A0A935VV36-F1
#
_entry.id   AF-A0A935VV36-F1
#
_cell.length_a   1.000
_cell.length_b   1.000
_cell.length_c   1.000
_cell.angle_alpha   90.00
_cell.angle_beta   90.00
_cell.angle_gamma   90.00
#
_symmetry.space_group_name_H-M   'P 1'
#
loop_
_entity.id
_entity.type
_entity.pdbx_description
1 polymer ?
#
loop_
_entity_poly.entity_id
_entity_poly.type
_entity_poly.pdbx_seq_one_letter_code
_entity_poly.pdbx_strand_id
1 'polypeptide(L)' 'MNITQHLLDLSLRPKLRLSEIERLIRSHRIIIPAPSRRALICLCEDGTLETAGKKRPNDPWLVYEDSFLKWLKSLDRRQ' A
#
# COMPACT_ATOMS: atom_id res chain seq x y z
N MET A 1 23.73 -14.13 -31.96
CA MET A 1 22.25 -13.96 -31.93
C MET A 1 21.77 -14.31 -30.54
N ASN A 2 21.56 -13.31 -29.67
CA ASN A 2 21.01 -13.51 -28.32
C ASN A 2 19.56 -13.02 -28.32
N ILE A 3 18.63 -13.89 -28.72
CA ILE A 3 17.19 -13.59 -28.80
C ILE A 3 16.51 -14.40 -27.71
N THR A 4 16.64 -13.99 -26.45
CA THR A 4 15.80 -14.46 -25.33
C THR A 4 15.97 -13.56 -24.11
N GLN A 5 15.81 -12.25 -24.31
CA GLN A 5 15.47 -11.34 -23.22
C GLN A 5 14.04 -10.82 -23.41
N HIS A 6 13.10 -11.75 -23.62
CA HIS A 6 11.71 -11.51 -23.20
C HIS A 6 11.67 -11.75 -21.68
N LEU A 7 12.41 -10.92 -20.95
CA LEU A 7 12.27 -10.78 -19.51
C LEU A 7 10.87 -10.21 -19.34
N LEU A 8 9.93 -11.11 -19.05
CA LEU A 8 8.56 -10.79 -18.67
C LEU A 8 8.61 -9.51 -17.83
N ASP A 9 8.04 -8.42 -18.36
CA ASP A 9 7.82 -7.18 -17.63
C ASP A 9 6.70 -7.40 -16.59
N LEU A 10 6.85 -8.47 -15.81
CA LEU A 10 6.14 -8.74 -14.57
C LEU A 10 6.72 -7.76 -13.58
N SER A 11 6.30 -6.50 -13.69
CA SER A 11 6.41 -5.54 -12.60
C SER A 11 5.64 -6.12 -11.41
N LEU A 12 6.33 -6.93 -10.61
CA LEU A 12 5.83 -7.52 -9.39
C LEU A 12 5.65 -6.35 -8.40
N ARG A 13 4.54 -5.61 -8.53
CA ARG A 13 4.20 -4.54 -7.58
C ARG A 13 3.95 -5.18 -6.22
N PRO A 14 4.82 -4.99 -5.23
CA PRO A 14 4.68 -5.63 -3.93
C PRO A 14 3.39 -5.17 -3.26
N LYS A 15 2.75 -6.10 -2.54
CA LYS A 15 1.46 -5.88 -1.88
C LYS A 15 1.63 -6.06 -0.39
N LEU A 16 1.21 -5.06 0.37
CA LEU A 16 1.18 -5.09 1.82
C LEU A 16 -0.23 -5.34 2.31
N ARG A 17 -0.36 -6.16 3.36
CA ARG A 17 -1.63 -6.27 4.08
C ARG A 17 -1.86 -5.00 4.88
N LEU A 18 -3.12 -4.61 5.01
CA LEU A 18 -3.48 -3.45 5.85
C LEU A 18 -3.00 -3.58 7.30
N SER A 19 -3.02 -4.79 7.85
CA SER A 19 -2.46 -5.08 9.18
C SER A 19 -0.96 -4.79 9.27
N GLU A 20 -0.23 -5.04 8.18
CA GLU A 20 1.21 -4.78 8.12
C GLU A 20 1.50 -3.29 8.01
N ILE A 21 0.71 -2.55 7.23
CA ILE A 21 0.77 -1.09 7.17
C ILE A 21 0.50 -0.48 8.55
N GLU A 22 -0.55 -0.93 9.23
CA GLU A 22 -0.87 -0.50 10.59
C GLU A 22 0.29 -0.77 11.55
N ARG A 23 0.89 -1.97 11.47
CA ARG A 23 2.06 -2.35 12.26
C ARG A 23 3.25 -1.43 11.99
N LEU A 24 3.59 -1.19 10.72
CA LEU A 24 4.70 -0.35 10.31
C LEU A 24 4.55 1.09 10.80
N ILE A 25 3.36 1.69 10.65
CA ILE A 25 3.11 3.05 11.12
C ILE A 25 3.29 3.15 12.64
N ARG A 26 2.80 2.18 13.40
CA ARG A 26 2.92 2.17 14.86
C ARG A 26 4.36 1.90 15.32
N SER A 27 5.04 0.92 14.73
CA SER A 27 6.40 0.52 15.12
C SER A 27 7.43 1.59 14.80
N HIS A 28 7.31 2.25 13.63
CA HIS A 28 8.25 3.28 13.20
C HIS A 28 7.76 4.70 13.47
N ARG A 29 6.58 4.86 14.11
CA ARG A 29 5.94 6.15 14.39
C ARG A 29 5.92 7.08 13.17
N ILE A 30 5.62 6.51 12.00
CA ILE A 30 5.66 7.21 10.71
C ILE A 30 4.65 8.37 10.68
N ILE A 31 3.49 8.18 11.32
CA ILE A 31 2.42 9.17 11.44
C ILE A 31 2.00 9.24 12.90
N ILE A 32 1.93 10.45 13.45
CA ILE A 32 1.53 10.70 14.84
C ILE A 32 0.40 11.72 14.87
N PRO A 33 -0.78 11.40 15.45
CA PRO A 33 -1.15 10.10 16.01
C PRO A 33 -1.31 9.03 14.93
N ALA A 34 -1.01 7.77 15.27
CA ALA A 34 -1.15 6.66 14.33
C ALA A 34 -2.63 6.50 13.91
N PRO A 35 -2.93 6.43 12.60
CA PRO A 35 -4.29 6.30 12.11
C PRO A 35 -4.93 5.01 12.60
N SER A 36 -6.21 5.08 12.93
CA SER A 36 -6.99 3.89 13.29
C SER A 36 -7.14 2.96 12.08
N ARG A 37 -7.38 1.67 12.34
CA ARG A 37 -7.67 0.70 11.28
C ARG A 37 -8.83 1.16 10.38
N ARG A 38 -9.86 1.77 10.97
CA ARG A 38 -11.00 2.32 10.22
C ARG A 38 -10.58 3.46 9.30
N ALA A 39 -9.72 4.37 9.76
CA ALA A 39 -9.18 5.44 8.92
C ALA A 39 -8.38 4.87 7.73
N LEU A 40 -7.53 3.86 7.98
CA LEU A 40 -6.79 3.18 6.91
C LEU A 40 -7.70 2.46 5.91
N ILE A 41 -8.83 1.89 6.37
CA ILE A 41 -9.84 1.31 5.47
C ILE A 41 -10.50 2.40 4.62
N CYS A 42 -10.88 3.53 5.21
CA CYS A 42 -11.45 4.65 4.45
C CYS A 42 -10.49 5.14 3.35
N LEU A 43 -9.18 5.19 3.62
CA LEU A 43 -8.16 5.52 2.60
C LEU A 43 -8.05 4.47 1.48
N CYS A 44 -8.42 3.22 1.75
CA CYS A 44 -8.50 2.20 0.71
C CYS A 44 -9.79 2.33 -0.11
N GLU A 45 -10.89 2.74 0.53
CA GLU A 45 -12.21 2.90 -0.08
C GLU A 45 -12.32 4.18 -0.93
N ASP A 46 -11.66 5.27 -0.50
CA ASP A 46 -11.65 6.56 -1.21
C ASP A 46 -10.67 6.60 -2.39
N GLY A 47 -9.83 5.56 -2.54
CA GLY A 47 -8.85 5.43 -3.61
C GLY A 47 -7.52 6.16 -3.36
N THR A 48 -7.30 6.73 -2.17
CA THR A 48 -6.01 7.33 -1.79
C THR A 48 -4.91 6.28 -1.77
N LEU A 49 -5.20 5.10 -1.23
CA LEU A 49 -4.34 3.92 -1.27
C LEU A 49 -4.81 2.97 -2.37
N GLU A 50 -3.94 2.72 -3.34
CA GLU A 50 -4.23 1.81 -4.44
C GLU A 50 -4.21 0.37 -3.92
N THR A 51 -5.31 -0.36 -4.17
CA THR A 51 -5.48 -1.72 -3.69
C THR A 51 -5.51 -2.73 -4.83
N ALA A 52 -5.09 -3.96 -4.53
CA ALA A 52 -5.11 -5.06 -5.49
C ALA A 52 -6.51 -5.67 -5.71
N GLY A 53 -7.57 -5.01 -5.21
CA GLY A 53 -8.93 -5.50 -5.20
C GLY A 53 -9.17 -6.62 -4.17
N LYS A 54 -10.39 -6.70 -3.65
CA LYS A 54 -10.84 -7.82 -2.81
C LYS A 54 -11.54 -8.83 -3.71
N LYS A 55 -11.14 -10.10 -3.68
CA LYS A 55 -11.84 -11.16 -4.42
C LYS A 55 -13.09 -11.63 -3.69
N ARG A 56 -13.10 -11.52 -2.36
CA ARG A 56 -14.23 -11.84 -1.47
C ARG A 56 -14.43 -10.75 -0.41
N PRO A 57 -15.64 -10.61 0.17
CA PRO A 57 -15.92 -9.60 1.20
C PRO A 57 -14.99 -9.68 2.42
N ASN A 58 -14.64 -10.90 2.83
CA ASN A 58 -13.78 -11.18 3.99
C ASN A 58 -12.28 -11.19 3.68
N ASP A 59 -11.88 -10.97 2.42
CA ASP A 59 -10.45 -10.93 2.10
C ASP A 59 -9.78 -9.73 2.78
N PRO A 60 -8.53 -9.87 3.23
CA PRO A 60 -7.79 -8.76 3.76
C PRO A 60 -7.53 -7.72 2.66
N TRP A 61 -7.54 -6.45 3.05
CA TRP A 61 -7.12 -5.36 2.17
C TRP A 61 -5.63 -5.52 1.84
N LEU A 62 -5.33 -5.54 0.54
CA LEU A 62 -3.99 -5.58 -0.02
C LEU A 62 -3.74 -4.25 -0.73
N VAL A 63 -2.78 -3.49 -0.22
CA VAL A 63 -2.38 -2.18 -0.73
C VAL A 63 -1.05 -2.32 -1.45
N TYR A 64 -0.87 -1.63 -2.57
CA TYR A 64 0.42 -1.63 -3.24
C TYR A 64 1.43 -0.77 -2.49
N GLU A 65 2.65 -1.30 -2.33
CA GLU A 65 3.71 -0.64 -1.56
C GLU A 65 4.09 0.73 -2.13
N ASP A 66 4.18 0.85 -3.45
CA ASP A 66 4.50 2.10 -4.13
C ASP A 66 3.42 3.18 -3.91
N SER A 67 2.15 2.80 -3.90
CA SER A 67 1.04 3.69 -3.57
C SER A 67 1.12 4.15 -2.12
N PHE A 68 1.41 3.24 -1.19
CA PHE A 68 1.63 3.59 0.22
C PHE A 68 2.79 4.57 0.41
N LEU A 69 3.93 4.33 -0.25
CA LEU A 69 5.09 5.23 -0.20
C LEU A 69 4.77 6.59 -0.84
N LYS A 70 4.01 6.62 -1.94
CA LYS A 70 3.57 7.87 -2.57
C LYS A 70 2.67 8.67 -1.63
N TRP A 71 1.76 8.01 -0.93
CA TRP A 71 0.92 8.63 0.08
C TRP A 71 1.76 9.21 1.22
N LEU A 72 2.70 8.44 1.78
CA LEU A 72 3.61 8.95 2.83
C LEU A 72 4.41 10.18 2.37
N LYS A 73 4.97 10.15 1.14
CA LYS A 73 5.66 11.30 0.56
C LYS A 73 4.76 12.54 0.39
N SER A 74 3.46 12.33 0.17
CA SER A 74 2.50 13.43 0.07
C SER A 74 2.19 14.09 1.42
N LEU A 75 2.29 13.32 2.52
CA LEU A 75 2.14 13.84 3.88
C LEU A 75 3.35 14.68 4.30
N ASP A 76 4.55 14.24 3.91
CA ASP A 76 5.80 14.95 4.20
C ASP A 76 5.85 16.33 3.52
N ARG A 77 5.38 16.43 2.27
CA ARG A 77 5.30 17.72 1.54
C ARG A 77 4.25 18.71 2.08
N ARG A 78 3.35 18.26 2.97
CA ARG A 78 2.32 19.12 3.58
C ARG A 78 2.75 19.70 4.94
N GLN A 79 3.93 19.32 5.44
CA GLN A 79 4.59 20.00 6.55
C GLN A 79 5.47 21.14 6.03
#